data_AF-A0A377DL06-F1
#
_entry.id   AF-A0A377DL06-F1
#
_cell.length_a   1.000
_cell.length_b   1.000
_cell.length_c   1.000
_cell.angle_alpha   90.00
_cell.angle_beta   90.00
_cell.angle_gamma   90.00
#
_symmetry.space_group_name_H-M   'P 1'
#
loop_
_entity.id
_entity.type
_entity.pdbx_description
1 polymer ?
#
loop_
_entity_poly.entity_id
_entity_poly.type
_entity_poly.pdbx_seq_one_letter_code
_entity_poly.pdbx_strand_id
1 'polypeptide(L)'
;MDDTAVFVTVVGPEKAKPGQDFFPLTVNYQERTYAAGRIPGSFFRREGRPSEGETLIARLIDRPIRPLFPEGFVNEVQVIATVVSVNPQVNPDIVAMIGASAALSLSGIPFNGPIGAAA
;
A
#
# COMPACT_ATOMS: atom_id res chain seq x y z
N MET A 1 3.63 -14.44 4.33
CA MET A 1 3.15 -15.02 5.60
C MET A 1 2.30 -16.21 5.21
N ASP A 2 2.77 -17.43 5.48
CA ASP A 2 2.16 -18.72 5.08
C ASP A 2 1.41 -18.68 3.74
N ASP A 3 2.17 -18.59 2.65
CA ASP A 3 1.72 -18.50 1.25
C ASP A 3 0.93 -17.23 0.84
N THR A 4 0.50 -16.38 1.78
CA THR A 4 0.04 -15.02 1.44
C THR A 4 1.23 -14.10 1.20
N ALA A 5 1.30 -13.50 0.01
CA ALA A 5 2.35 -12.60 -0.43
C ALA A 5 1.78 -11.31 -1.03
N VAL A 6 2.27 -10.18 -0.51
CA VAL A 6 1.93 -8.84 -1.00
C VAL A 6 3.22 -8.16 -1.44
N PHE A 7 3.27 -7.74 -2.70
CA PHE A 7 4.37 -6.96 -3.22
C PHE A 7 4.09 -5.47 -2.99
N VAL A 8 4.91 -4.83 -2.17
CA VAL A 8 4.74 -3.43 -1.78
C VAL A 8 5.89 -2.59 -2.30
N THR A 9 5.58 -1.51 -3.02
CA THR A 9 6.54 -0.55 -3.56
C THR A 9 6.24 0.84 -3.04
N VAL A 10 7.30 1.62 -2.82
CA VAL A 10 7.23 3.02 -2.40
C VAL A 10 8.03 3.86 -3.38
N VAL A 11 7.44 4.95 -3.85
CA VAL A 11 8.11 5.92 -4.72
C VAL A 11 7.87 7.32 -4.16
N GLY A 12 8.93 8.12 -4.06
CA GLY A 12 8.85 9.53 -3.76
C GLY A 12 9.89 10.31 -4.57
N PRO A 13 9.54 11.38 -5.28
CA PRO A 13 10.52 12.27 -5.89
C PRO A 13 11.43 12.92 -4.86
N GLU A 14 12.69 13.15 -5.24
CA GLU A 14 13.67 13.87 -4.42
C GLU A 14 13.27 15.33 -4.18
N LYS A 15 12.51 15.94 -5.10
CA LYS A 15 12.10 17.35 -5.05
C LYS A 15 10.58 17.46 -5.00
N ALA A 16 10.10 18.31 -4.10
CA ALA A 16 8.71 18.73 -4.08
C ALA A 16 8.33 19.52 -5.35
N LYS A 17 7.05 19.47 -5.72
CA LYS A 17 6.52 20.30 -6.81
C LYS A 17 6.51 21.78 -6.38
N PRO A 18 6.83 22.72 -7.29
CA PRO A 18 6.73 24.15 -6.99
C PRO A 18 5.32 24.52 -6.55
N GLY A 19 5.19 25.24 -5.42
CA GLY A 19 3.90 25.67 -4.88
C GLY A 19 3.10 24.60 -4.14
N GLN A 20 3.70 23.44 -3.84
CA GLN A 20 3.04 22.40 -3.04
C GLN A 20 2.94 22.84 -1.56
N ASP A 21 1.71 22.98 -1.08
CA ASP A 21 1.37 23.46 0.27
C ASP A 21 0.82 22.37 1.20
N PHE A 22 0.50 21.18 0.67
CA PHE A 22 0.04 20.02 1.43
C PHE A 22 0.88 18.76 1.14
N PHE A 23 0.90 17.81 2.08
CA PHE A 23 1.58 16.52 1.90
C PHE A 23 0.75 15.54 1.04
N PRO A 24 1.17 15.22 -0.20
CA PRO A 24 0.42 14.33 -1.08
C PRO A 24 0.88 12.88 -0.87
N LEU A 25 0.26 12.20 0.09
CA LEU A 25 0.38 10.75 0.27
C LEU A 25 -0.78 10.01 -0.39
N THR A 26 -0.45 9.11 -1.32
CA THR A 26 -1.41 8.21 -1.97
C THR A 26 -1.06 6.76 -1.69
N VAL A 27 -2.03 6.00 -1.18
CA VAL A 27 -1.90 4.55 -0.99
C VAL A 27 -2.88 3.82 -1.90
N ASN A 28 -2.35 2.94 -2.74
CA ASN A 28 -3.14 2.06 -3.58
C ASN A 28 -2.96 0.62 -3.12
N TYR A 29 -4.05 -0.06 -2.85
CA TYR A 29 -4.07 -1.49 -2.58
C TYR A 29 -4.88 -2.18 -3.68
N GLN A 30 -4.33 -3.27 -4.24
CA GLN A 30 -4.94 -4.02 -5.34
C GLN A 30 -4.80 -5.52 -5.11
N GLU A 31 -5.91 -6.24 -5.27
CA GLU A 31 -5.95 -7.69 -5.24
C GLU A 31 -6.01 -8.24 -6.66
N ARG A 32 -5.01 -9.05 -7.00
CA ARG A 32 -5.02 -9.75 -8.27
C ARG A 32 -5.79 -11.04 -8.14
N THR A 33 -6.74 -11.26 -9.03
CA THR A 33 -7.57 -12.49 -9.00
C THR A 33 -6.73 -13.75 -9.18
N TYR A 34 -5.61 -13.65 -9.91
CA TYR A 34 -4.64 -14.73 -10.07
C TYR A 34 -4.00 -15.15 -8.74
N ALA A 35 -3.96 -14.28 -7.71
CA ALA A 35 -3.39 -14.61 -6.41
C ALA A 35 -4.10 -15.81 -5.75
N ALA A 36 -5.38 -15.99 -6.07
CA ALA A 36 -6.20 -17.12 -5.63
C ALA A 36 -6.39 -18.19 -6.73
N GLY A 37 -5.63 -18.13 -7.83
CA GLY A 37 -5.76 -19.02 -8.98
C GLY A 37 -7.06 -18.85 -9.77
N ARG A 38 -7.67 -17.65 -9.75
CA ARG A 38 -8.96 -17.36 -10.41
C ARG A 38 -8.78 -16.38 -11.57
N ILE A 39 -9.64 -16.52 -12.57
CA ILE A 39 -9.78 -15.55 -13.68
C ILE A 39 -10.84 -14.51 -13.30
N PRO A 40 -10.65 -13.21 -13.59
CA PRO A 40 -11.65 -12.20 -13.28
C PRO A 40 -13.03 -12.53 -13.86
N GLY A 41 -14.07 -12.38 -13.04
CA GLY A 41 -15.46 -12.54 -13.44
C GLY A 41 -16.04 -11.37 -14.23
N SER A 42 -15.27 -10.31 -14.46
CA SER A 42 -15.70 -9.11 -15.20
C SER A 42 -15.88 -9.39 -16.69
N PHE A 43 -16.71 -8.59 -17.37
CA PHE A 43 -16.95 -8.71 -18.83
C PHE A 43 -15.64 -8.67 -19.63
N PHE A 44 -14.72 -7.79 -19.23
CA PHE A 44 -13.41 -7.63 -19.86
C PHE A 44 -12.34 -8.61 -19.36
N ARG A 45 -12.68 -9.53 -18.43
CA ARG A 45 -11.74 -10.49 -17.82
C ARG A 45 -10.48 -9.84 -17.24
N ARG A 46 -10.63 -8.64 -16.67
CA ARG A 46 -9.54 -7.83 -16.11
C ARG A 46 -9.95 -7.24 -14.76
N GLU A 47 -8.99 -7.04 -13.86
CA GLU A 47 -9.21 -6.23 -12.66
C GLU A 47 -9.50 -4.77 -13.06
N GLY A 48 -10.56 -4.22 -12.49
CA GLY A 48 -11.07 -2.89 -12.81
C GLY A 48 -10.65 -1.84 -11.78
N ARG A 49 -11.59 -0.96 -11.44
CA ARG A 49 -11.42 -0.02 -10.33
C ARG A 49 -11.36 -0.79 -8.99
N PRO A 50 -10.65 -0.26 -7.99
CA PRO A 50 -10.66 -0.83 -6.65
C PRO A 50 -12.09 -0.99 -6.11
N SER A 51 -12.33 -2.15 -5.51
CA SER A 51 -13.54 -2.45 -4.75
C SER A 51 -13.57 -1.65 -3.43
N GLU A 52 -14.73 -1.70 -2.76
CA GLU A 52 -14.87 -1.09 -1.42
C GLU A 52 -13.90 -1.72 -0.41
N GLY A 53 -13.74 -3.05 -0.45
CA GLY A 53 -12.78 -3.76 0.41
C GLY A 53 -11.33 -3.32 0.18
N GLU A 54 -10.91 -3.24 -1.09
CA GLU A 54 -9.56 -2.76 -1.43
C GLU A 54 -9.35 -1.31 -0.98
N THR A 55 -10.37 -0.46 -1.09
CA THR A 55 -10.32 0.93 -0.62
C THR A 55 -10.21 1.00 0.91
N LEU A 56 -10.91 0.14 1.64
CA LEU A 56 -10.81 0.08 3.10
C LEU A 56 -9.40 -0.35 3.55
N ILE A 57 -8.81 -1.35 2.90
CA ILE A 57 -7.45 -1.82 3.20
C ILE A 57 -6.41 -0.73 2.85
N ALA A 58 -6.57 -0.03 1.72
CA ALA A 58 -5.71 1.10 1.37
C ALA A 58 -5.73 2.18 2.47
N ARG A 59 -6.91 2.51 3.00
CA ARG A 59 -7.04 3.46 4.12
C ARG A 59 -6.45 2.92 5.42
N LEU A 60 -6.53 1.61 5.63
CA LEU A 60 -5.97 0.93 6.80
C LEU A 60 -4.44 1.03 6.82
N ILE A 61 -3.80 1.02 5.64
CA ILE A 61 -2.36 1.28 5.47
C ILE A 61 -2.04 2.78 5.61
N ASP A 62 -2.81 3.67 4.99
CA ASP A 62 -2.57 5.13 4.97
C ASP A 62 -2.60 5.77 6.37
N ARG A 63 -3.65 5.47 7.14
CA ARG A 63 -3.90 6.09 8.46
C ARG A 63 -2.71 6.04 9.43
N PRO A 64 -2.05 4.88 9.66
CA PRO A 64 -0.92 4.81 10.59
C PRO A 64 0.38 5.42 10.04
N ILE A 65 0.60 5.43 8.73
CA ILE A 65 1.86 5.96 8.15
C ILE A 65 1.82 7.48 7.96
N ARG A 66 0.65 8.07 7.67
CA ARG A 66 0.49 9.50 7.40
C ARG A 66 1.04 10.43 8.49
N PRO A 67 0.79 10.22 9.80
CA PRO A 67 1.32 11.10 10.85
C PRO A 67 2.82 10.91 11.12
N LEU A 68 3.47 9.91 10.52
CA LEU A 68 4.90 9.63 10.74
C LEU A 68 5.81 10.37 9.78
N PHE A 69 5.26 11.09 8.80
CA PHE A 69 6.03 12.00 7.97
C PHE A 69 6.29 13.32 8.72
N PRO A 70 7.52 13.87 8.66
CA PRO A 70 7.84 15.12 9.32
C PRO A 70 6.93 16.28 8.87
N GLU A 71 6.65 17.19 9.79
CA GLU A 71 5.91 18.41 9.47
C GLU A 71 6.66 19.24 8.40
N GLY A 72 5.93 19.78 7.43
CA GLY A 72 6.50 20.51 6.28
C GLY A 72 7.06 19.61 5.16
N PHE A 73 7.02 18.29 5.31
CA PHE A 73 7.34 17.38 4.22
C PHE A 73 6.22 17.37 3.18
N VAL A 74 6.50 17.92 2.00
CA VAL A 74 5.52 18.11 0.91
C VAL A 74 5.89 17.36 -0.37
N ASN A 75 6.89 16.49 -0.32
CA ASN A 75 7.18 15.62 -1.46
C ASN A 75 6.06 14.60 -1.62
N GLU A 76 5.69 14.34 -2.87
CA GLU A 76 4.71 13.30 -3.19
C GLU A 76 5.23 11.93 -2.74
N VAL A 77 4.38 11.12 -2.12
CA VAL A 77 4.73 9.74 -1.78
C VAL A 77 3.62 8.84 -2.24
N GLN A 78 3.99 7.84 -3.03
CA GLN A 78 3.08 6.81 -3.52
C GLN A 78 3.48 5.46 -2.95
N VAL A 79 2.53 4.82 -2.26
CA VAL A 79 2.64 3.44 -1.79
C VAL A 79 1.69 2.59 -2.62
N ILE A 80 2.20 1.53 -3.24
CA ILE A 80 1.38 0.57 -4.01
C ILE A 80 1.59 -0.81 -3.39
N ALA A 81 0.52 -1.41 -2.90
CA ALA A 81 0.48 -2.77 -2.38
C ALA A 81 -0.34 -3.65 -3.33
N THR A 82 0.30 -4.67 -3.92
CA THR A 82 -0.36 -5.61 -4.83
C THR A 82 -0.31 -7.01 -4.25
N VAL A 83 -1.45 -7.64 -4.03
CA VAL A 83 -1.51 -9.04 -3.61
C VAL A 83 -1.20 -9.94 -4.79
N VAL A 84 -0.14 -10.74 -4.67
CA VAL A 84 0.35 -11.62 -5.75
C VAL A 84 0.12 -13.10 -5.44
N SER A 85 -0.09 -13.46 -4.17
CA SER A 85 -0.49 -14.79 -3.74
C SER A 85 -1.30 -14.70 -2.45
N VAL A 86 -2.34 -15.53 -2.29
CA VAL A 86 -3.19 -15.51 -1.10
C VAL A 86 -3.50 -16.93 -0.60
N ASN A 87 -3.21 -17.15 0.68
CA ASN A 87 -3.73 -18.25 1.47
C ASN A 87 -5.07 -17.81 2.09
N PRO A 88 -6.18 -18.54 1.88
CA PRO A 88 -7.48 -18.19 2.45
C PRO A 88 -7.54 -18.09 3.97
N GLN A 89 -6.57 -18.67 4.68
CA GLN A 89 -6.48 -18.61 6.15
C GLN A 89 -5.70 -17.39 6.66
N VAL A 90 -5.00 -16.67 5.78
CA VAL A 90 -4.15 -15.52 6.13
C VAL A 90 -4.59 -14.29 5.34
N ASN A 91 -5.25 -13.37 6.04
CA ASN A 91 -5.74 -12.13 5.45
C ASN A 91 -4.55 -11.26 4.94
N PRO A 92 -4.57 -10.78 3.69
CA PRO A 92 -3.49 -9.97 3.11
C PRO A 92 -3.35 -8.56 3.70
N ASP A 93 -4.34 -8.05 4.45
CA ASP A 93 -4.32 -6.70 5.03
C ASP A 93 -3.10 -6.43 5.92
N ILE A 94 -2.85 -7.28 6.92
CA ILE A 94 -1.71 -7.15 7.84
C ILE A 94 -0.39 -7.33 7.10
N VAL A 95 -0.33 -8.26 6.14
CA VAL A 95 0.86 -8.48 5.30
C VAL A 95 1.18 -7.22 4.49
N ALA A 96 0.16 -6.55 3.94
CA ALA A 96 0.32 -5.31 3.19
C ALA A 96 0.79 -4.15 4.09
N MET A 97 0.27 -4.04 5.31
CA MET A 97 0.72 -3.03 6.29
C MET A 97 2.20 -3.21 6.66
N ILE A 98 2.59 -4.45 6.97
CA ILE A 98 3.98 -4.78 7.31
C ILE A 98 4.89 -4.49 6.11
N GLY A 99 4.46 -4.85 4.90
CA GLY A 99 5.18 -4.55 3.67
C GLY A 99 5.36 -3.05 3.44
N ALA A 100 4.33 -2.23 3.68
CA ALA A 100 4.41 -0.77 3.57
C ALA A 100 5.36 -0.16 4.61
N SER A 101 5.28 -0.63 5.85
CA SER A 101 6.19 -0.25 6.94
C SER A 101 7.66 -0.54 6.59
N ALA A 102 7.93 -1.74 6.09
CA ALA A 102 9.26 -2.15 5.66
C ALA A 102 9.75 -1.33 4.45
N ALA A 103 8.94 -1.20 3.40
CA ALA A 103 9.33 -0.48 2.19
C ALA A 103 9.59 1.02 2.46
N LEU A 104 8.77 1.68 3.29
CA LEU A 104 9.02 3.06 3.69
C LEU A 104 10.31 3.20 4.49
N SER A 105 10.54 2.31 5.45
CA SER A 105 11.76 2.34 6.29
C SER A 105 13.04 2.09 5.47
N LEU A 106 12.96 1.30 4.40
CA LEU A 106 14.08 1.03 3.48
C LEU A 106 14.27 2.09 2.39
N SER A 107 13.26 2.93 2.14
CA SER A 107 13.26 3.87 1.01
C SER A 107 14.21 5.07 1.16
N GLY A 108 14.62 5.40 2.39
CA GLY A 108 15.37 6.63 2.69
C GLY A 108 14.51 7.90 2.72
N ILE A 109 13.20 7.79 2.45
CA ILE A 109 12.25 8.90 2.63
C ILE A 109 12.16 9.23 4.13
N PRO A 110 12.10 10.52 4.53
CA PRO A 110 11.92 10.90 5.92
C PRO A 110 10.62 10.31 6.51
N PHE A 111 10.77 9.27 7.33
CA PHE A 111 9.66 8.50 7.89
C PHE A 111 10.00 8.05 9.32
N ASN A 112 9.20 8.48 10.30
CA ASN A 112 9.42 8.21 11.73
C ASN A 112 8.83 6.86 12.18
N GLY A 113 8.94 5.83 11.34
CA GLY A 113 8.57 4.45 11.67
C GLY A 113 9.74 3.64 12.23
N PRO A 114 9.71 2.29 12.11
CA PRO A 114 8.69 1.45 11.49
C PRO A 114 7.42 1.30 12.34
N ILE A 115 6.32 0.89 11.70
CA ILE A 115 5.08 0.47 12.39
C ILE A 115 4.93 -1.06 12.42
N GLY A 116 4.27 -1.55 13.46
CA GLY A 116 3.77 -2.92 13.54
C GLY A 116 2.30 -3.01 13.12
N ALA A 117 1.87 -4.22 12.78
CA ALA A 117 0.48 -4.57 12.54
C ALA A 117 0.21 -5.98 13.07
N ALA A 118 -0.96 -6.20 13.66
CA ALA A 118 -1.37 -7.48 14.25
C ALA A 118 -2.87 -7.72 13.99
N ALA A 119 -3.24 -8.99 13.80
CA ALA A 119 -4.61 -9.47 13.63
C ALA A 119 -5.18 -10.01 14.94
#